data_AF-A0A3Q0RMH6-F1
#
_entry.id   AF-A0A3Q0RMH6-F1
#
_cell.length_a   1.000
_cell.length_b   1.000
_cell.length_c   1.000
_cell.angle_alpha   90.00
_cell.angle_beta   90.00
_cell.angle_gamma   90.00
#
_symmetry.space_group_name_H-M   'P 1'
#
loop_
_entity.id
_entity.type
_entity.pdbx_description
1 polymer ?
#
loop_
_entity_poly.entity_id
_entity_poly.type
_entity_poly.pdbx_seq_one_letter_code
_entity_poly.pdbx_strand_id
1 'polypeptide(L)'
;MRAVYYCLLLLFSPVLLSTTEALRCYTCMGSNNDDCNRQGSKACPGYSDACAVVVGHDGVMKSCSYKSFCSQANSQGYRAPGVRVHCCYSDDCNVTSFA
;
A
#
# COMPACT_ATOMS: atom_id res chain seq x y z
N MET A 1 20.07 40.07 20.19
CA MET A 1 18.78 39.94 19.46
C MET A 1 18.82 38.94 18.30
N ARG A 2 19.89 38.88 17.49
CA ARG A 2 20.02 37.88 16.40
C ARG A 2 20.15 36.42 16.85
N ALA A 3 20.85 36.17 17.96
CA ALA A 3 21.04 34.82 18.51
C ALA A 3 19.72 34.17 18.98
N VAL A 4 18.79 34.95 19.51
CA VAL A 4 17.46 34.49 19.96
C VAL A 4 16.62 34.06 18.76
N TYR A 5 16.75 34.76 17.63
CA TYR A 5 16.06 34.45 16.38
C TYR A 5 16.53 33.14 15.75
N TYR A 6 17.84 32.85 15.81
CA TYR A 6 18.38 31.55 15.35
C TYR A 6 17.96 30.38 16.24
N CYS A 7 17.92 30.57 17.56
CA CYS A 7 17.40 29.55 18.48
C CYS A 7 15.92 29.25 18.25
N LEU A 8 15.09 30.27 18.01
CA LEU A 8 13.66 30.09 17.71
C LEU A 8 13.44 29.43 16.34
N LEU A 9 14.21 29.76 15.31
CA LEU A 9 14.09 29.15 13.98
C LEU A 9 14.52 27.67 13.95
N LEU A 10 15.51 27.29 14.77
CA LEU A 10 15.98 25.89 14.86
C LEU A 10 14.97 24.99 15.58
N LEU A 11 14.17 25.52 16.50
CA LEU A 11 13.16 24.75 17.23
C LEU A 11 11.87 24.50 16.42
N PHE A 12 11.58 25.29 15.39
CA PHE A 12 10.40 25.13 14.54
C PHE A 12 10.59 24.16 13.36
N SER A 13 11.82 23.73 13.05
CA SER A 13 12.10 22.93 11.85
C SER A 13 11.78 21.42 11.90
N PRO A 14 11.68 20.70 13.05
CA PRO A 14 11.42 19.26 12.98
C PRO A 14 9.93 18.90 13.02
N VAL A 15 9.01 19.85 13.23
CA VAL A 15 7.57 19.55 13.46
C VAL A 15 6.81 19.19 12.16
N LEU A 16 7.43 19.40 10.99
CA LEU A 16 6.84 19.05 9.69
C LEU A 16 7.26 17.67 9.18
N LEU A 17 7.84 16.81 10.03
CA LEU A 17 7.88 15.40 9.72
C LEU A 17 6.48 14.82 9.96
N SER A 18 5.56 15.15 9.06
CA SER A 18 4.28 14.48 8.92
C SER A 18 4.60 13.00 8.79
N THR A 19 4.50 12.26 9.88
CA THR A 19 4.33 10.82 9.88
C THR A 19 2.96 10.60 9.27
N THR A 20 2.85 10.74 7.95
CA THR A 20 1.78 10.12 7.21
C THR A 20 1.92 8.66 7.55
N GLU A 21 1.08 8.16 8.46
CA GLU A 21 0.98 6.75 8.78
C GLU A 21 0.90 6.03 7.44
N ALA A 22 2.00 5.38 7.10
CA ALA A 22 2.17 4.82 5.78
C ALA A 22 1.29 3.58 5.73
N LEU A 23 0.28 3.61 4.85
CA LEU A 23 -0.68 2.53 4.63
C LEU A 23 0.05 1.18 4.71
N ARG A 24 -0.44 0.25 5.51
CA ARG A 24 0.14 -1.09 5.65
C ARG A 24 -0.63 -2.07 4.79
N CYS A 25 0.10 -2.88 4.02
CA CYS A 25 -0.51 -3.91 3.18
C CYS A 25 0.32 -5.20 3.25
N TYR A 26 -0.34 -6.34 3.03
CA TYR A 26 0.35 -7.58 2.72
C TYR A 26 1.10 -7.42 1.40
N THR A 27 2.38 -7.76 1.42
CA THR A 27 3.30 -7.67 0.27
C THR A 27 3.98 -9.02 0.14
N CYS A 28 3.35 -9.91 -0.62
CA CYS A 28 3.69 -11.33 -0.65
C CYS A 28 3.20 -11.99 -1.94
N MET A 29 3.73 -13.17 -2.20
CA MET A 29 3.24 -14.08 -3.24
C MET A 29 3.10 -15.46 -2.63
N GLY A 30 1.99 -16.14 -2.92
CA GLY A 30 1.72 -17.47 -2.40
C GLY A 30 0.63 -18.18 -3.19
N SER A 31 0.45 -19.48 -2.95
CA SER A 31 -0.58 -20.26 -3.66
C SER A 31 -2.01 -19.90 -3.22
N ASN A 32 -2.17 -19.35 -2.02
CA ASN A 32 -3.46 -18.88 -1.49
C ASN A 32 -3.25 -17.72 -0.50
N ASN A 33 -4.35 -17.14 -0.01
CA ASN A 33 -4.29 -16.00 0.91
C ASN A 33 -3.50 -16.32 2.19
N ASP A 34 -3.70 -17.51 2.78
CA ASP A 34 -3.07 -17.86 4.05
C ASP A 34 -1.56 -18.02 3.92
N ASP A 35 -1.11 -18.68 2.85
CA ASP A 35 0.31 -18.84 2.52
C ASP A 35 1.00 -17.47 2.32
N CYS A 36 0.35 -16.57 1.59
CA CYS A 36 0.81 -15.19 1.43
C CYS A 36 0.82 -14.44 2.78
N ASN A 37 -0.28 -14.51 3.54
CA ASN A 37 -0.46 -13.77 4.79
C ASN A 37 0.54 -14.16 5.88
N ARG A 38 1.04 -15.40 5.88
CA ARG A 38 2.11 -15.83 6.80
C ARG A 38 3.41 -15.05 6.65
N GLN A 39 3.65 -14.42 5.49
CA GLN A 39 4.83 -13.57 5.26
C GLN A 39 4.71 -12.20 5.96
N GLY A 40 3.50 -11.82 6.36
CA GLY A 40 3.18 -10.60 7.10
C GLY A 40 3.01 -9.36 6.22
N SER A 41 2.56 -8.27 6.84
CA SER A 41 2.37 -6.97 6.19
C SER A 41 3.54 -6.01 6.40
N LYS A 42 3.69 -5.09 5.44
CA LYS A 42 4.74 -4.06 5.44
C LYS A 42 4.11 -2.68 5.23
N ALA A 43 4.77 -1.66 5.74
CA ALA A 43 4.40 -0.29 5.45
C ALA A 43 4.66 0.02 3.97
N CYS A 44 3.68 0.59 3.29
CA CYS A 44 3.79 1.00 1.92
C CYS A 44 4.61 2.28 1.78
N PRO A 45 5.18 2.55 0.60
CA PRO A 45 5.79 3.85 0.32
C PRO A 45 4.76 4.98 0.47
N GLY A 46 5.19 6.19 0.86
CA GLY A 46 4.28 7.33 1.05
C GLY A 46 3.51 7.78 -0.19
N TYR A 47 3.88 7.31 -1.39
CA TYR A 47 3.16 7.54 -2.64
C TYR A 47 2.10 6.47 -2.96
N SER A 48 2.03 5.39 -2.17
CA SER A 48 1.09 4.29 -2.34
C SER A 48 -0.11 4.49 -1.42
N ASP A 49 -1.28 4.69 -2.01
CA ASP A 49 -2.53 4.96 -1.31
C ASP A 49 -3.53 3.79 -1.39
N ALA A 50 -3.14 2.64 -1.94
CA ALA A 50 -4.00 1.47 -2.05
C ALA A 50 -3.24 0.15 -1.81
N CYS A 51 -3.93 -0.86 -1.31
CA CYS A 51 -3.48 -2.25 -1.38
C CYS A 51 -4.10 -2.92 -2.61
N ALA A 52 -3.34 -3.76 -3.30
CA ALA A 52 -3.82 -4.59 -4.40
C ALA A 52 -3.65 -6.09 -4.08
N VAL A 53 -4.59 -6.90 -4.55
CA VAL A 53 -4.53 -8.35 -4.60
C VAL A 53 -4.75 -8.79 -6.03
N VAL A 54 -3.76 -9.43 -6.60
CA VAL A 54 -3.81 -10.06 -7.91
C VAL A 54 -4.04 -11.55 -7.70
N VAL A 55 -5.16 -12.06 -8.19
CA VAL A 55 -5.52 -13.48 -8.18
C VAL A 55 -5.34 -14.02 -9.59
N GLY A 56 -4.36 -14.89 -9.76
CA GLY A 56 -4.16 -15.64 -11.00
C GLY A 56 -4.70 -17.07 -10.89
N HIS A 57 -4.37 -17.89 -11.89
CA HIS A 57 -4.73 -19.32 -11.88
C HIS A 57 -3.96 -20.10 -10.80
N ASP A 58 -2.67 -19.81 -10.67
CA ASP A 58 -1.74 -20.61 -9.84
C ASP A 58 -1.42 -19.96 -8.48
N GLY A 59 -2.06 -18.84 -8.14
CA GLY A 59 -1.84 -18.21 -6.84
C GLY A 59 -2.33 -16.78 -6.71
N VAL A 60 -1.93 -16.19 -5.58
CA VAL A 60 -2.24 -14.81 -5.19
C VAL A 60 -0.96 -14.02 -4.96
N MET A 61 -0.97 -12.79 -5.45
CA MET A 61 0.09 -11.82 -5.21
C MET A 61 -0.52 -10.56 -4.61
N LYS A 62 0.05 -10.10 -3.52
CA LYS A 62 -0.41 -8.91 -2.79
C LYS A 62 0.67 -7.86 -2.80
N SER A 63 0.29 -6.61 -3.01
CA SER A 63 1.25 -5.51 -3.06
C SER A 63 0.63 -4.17 -2.69
N CYS A 64 1.50 -3.23 -2.33
CA CYS A 64 1.16 -1.81 -2.31
C CYS A 64 0.96 -1.33 -3.75
N SER A 65 -0.07 -0.52 -3.95
CA SER A 65 -0.45 0.04 -5.24
C SER A 65 -0.95 1.47 -5.07
N TYR A 66 -1.49 2.02 -6.14
CA TYR A 66 -1.98 3.38 -6.19
C TYR A 66 -3.36 3.44 -6.83
N LYS A 67 -4.16 4.42 -6.43
CA LYS A 67 -5.56 4.55 -6.84
C LYS A 67 -5.77 4.59 -8.35
N SER A 68 -4.88 5.22 -9.12
CA SER A 68 -5.01 5.25 -10.58
C SER A 68 -4.78 3.88 -11.24
N PHE A 69 -3.88 3.03 -10.71
CA PHE A 69 -3.74 1.63 -11.15
C PHE A 69 -5.01 0.85 -10.83
N CYS A 70 -5.52 0.97 -9.61
CA CYS A 70 -6.73 0.28 -9.18
C CYS A 70 -7.95 0.71 -10.01
N SER A 71 -8.07 2.00 -10.34
CA SER A 71 -9.13 2.50 -11.21
C SER A 71 -9.02 1.92 -12.62
N GLN A 72 -7.80 1.79 -13.15
CA GLN A 72 -7.58 1.19 -14.47
C GLN A 72 -7.89 -0.31 -14.46
N ALA A 73 -7.41 -1.05 -13.47
CA ALA A 73 -7.65 -2.48 -13.33
C ALA A 73 -9.13 -2.81 -13.13
N ASN A 74 -9.88 -1.96 -12.41
CA ASN A 74 -11.31 -2.14 -12.19
C ASN A 74 -12.16 -1.76 -13.42
N SER A 75 -11.74 -0.77 -14.20
CA SER A 75 -12.51 -0.29 -15.38
C SER A 75 -12.19 -1.04 -16.67
N GLN A 76 -10.93 -1.37 -16.90
CA GLN A 76 -10.45 -2.02 -18.12
C GLN A 76 -10.16 -3.51 -17.93
N GLY A 77 -10.28 -4.00 -16.69
CA GLY A 77 -9.80 -5.32 -16.32
C GLY A 77 -8.27 -5.38 -16.29
N TYR A 78 -7.75 -6.49 -15.80
CA TYR A 78 -6.32 -6.79 -15.93
C TYR A 78 -6.07 -7.40 -17.32
N ARG A 79 -4.97 -7.00 -17.97
CA ARG A 79 -4.69 -7.38 -19.38
C ARG A 79 -4.49 -8.88 -19.60
N ALA A 80 -4.28 -9.65 -18.54
CA ALA A 80 -4.04 -11.08 -18.62
C ALA A 80 -5.35 -11.88 -18.42
N PRO A 81 -5.71 -12.80 -19.35
CA PRO A 81 -6.89 -13.65 -19.21
C PRO A 81 -6.78 -14.53 -17.96
N GLY A 82 -7.87 -14.63 -17.20
CA GLY A 82 -7.93 -15.43 -15.97
C GLY A 82 -7.26 -14.79 -14.75
N VAL A 83 -6.79 -13.54 -14.86
CA VAL A 83 -6.23 -12.77 -13.74
C VAL A 83 -7.22 -11.70 -13.30
N ARG A 84 -7.49 -11.65 -11.99
CA ARG A 84 -8.37 -10.65 -11.37
C ARG A 84 -7.57 -9.78 -10.40
N VAL A 85 -7.84 -8.48 -10.41
CA VAL A 85 -7.20 -7.53 -9.50
C VAL A 85 -8.27 -6.91 -8.61
N HIS A 86 -8.04 -6.96 -7.31
CA HIS A 86 -8.89 -6.36 -6.30
C HIS A 86 -8.09 -5.33 -5.52
N CYS A 87 -8.69 -4.17 -5.25
CA CYS A 87 -8.05 -3.10 -4.52
C CYS A 87 -8.87 -2.64 -3.32
N CYS A 88 -8.18 -2.15 -2.29
CA CYS A 88 -8.75 -1.56 -1.08
C CYS A 88 -7.80 -0.49 -0.51
N TYR A 89 -8.27 0.33 0.43
CA TYR A 89 -7.62 1.60 0.81
C TYR A 89 -7.39 1.76 2.33
N SER A 90 -7.37 0.65 3.08
CA SER A 90 -7.21 0.66 4.53
C SER A 90 -6.11 -0.30 4.95
N ASP A 91 -5.57 -0.14 6.16
CA ASP A 91 -4.49 -1.00 6.63
C ASP A 91 -4.90 -2.46 6.65
N ASP A 92 -4.03 -3.31 6.10
CA ASP A 92 -4.17 -4.77 6.03
C ASP A 92 -5.48 -5.26 5.38
N CYS A 93 -6.19 -4.39 4.65
CA CYS A 93 -7.46 -4.70 4.01
C CYS A 93 -7.34 -5.80 2.94
N ASN A 94 -6.13 -6.01 2.42
CA ASN A 94 -5.83 -7.02 1.42
C ASN A 94 -5.57 -8.41 2.03
N VAL A 95 -5.98 -8.66 3.28
CA VAL A 95 -5.89 -9.97 3.95
C VAL A 95 -6.65 -11.07 3.20
N THR A 96 -7.75 -10.73 2.53
CA THR A 96 -8.54 -11.66 1.70
C THR A 96 -8.73 -11.09 0.31
N SER A 97 -8.51 -11.90 -0.74
CA SER A 97 -9.12 -11.63 -2.04
C SER A 97 -10.61 -11.96 -1.97
N PHE A 98 -11.46 -10.97 -2.16
CA PHE A 98 -12.88 -11.19 -2.45
C PHE A 98 -12.97 -11.77 -3.87
N ALA A 99 -13.00 -13.10 -3.97
CA ALA A 99 -13.28 -13.82 -5.21
C ALA A 99 -14.75 -13.66 -5.60
#